data_AF-A0A3C0G998-F1
#
_entry.id   AF-A0A3C0G998-F1
#
_cell.length_a   1.000
_cell.length_b   1.000
_cell.length_c   1.000
_cell.angle_alpha   90.00
_cell.angle_beta   90.00
_cell.angle_gamma   90.00
#
_symmetry.space_group_name_H-M   'P 1'
#
loop_
_entity.id
_entity.type
_entity.pdbx_description
1 polymer ?
#
loop_
_entity_poly.entity_id
_entity_poly.type
_entity_poly.pdbx_seq_one_letter_code
_entity_poly.pdbx_strand_id
1 'polypeptide(L)'
;MHTDLPKTINEALKILAYNDYFWSDPQKNHIKPHPKDKTTVTSLAESQYAWTEKQARLALVILKRYLTKFQAHGMDIKKLLDDPVYDNPFRVINFEKVIEKYTDEDGVSKIELRFPYHKKIISLIRILKDQKNLPAGYYQYDGESKKWTFLQTDVTTYYLTLIAVRYDFQFVDETLLDDYDQIKKEIIGHRQPTARLIAGEIVLDNATNSLQEYWNKNLRDKKPLVQVDALKNFAIKTNGIHVPAETTLGYKIAHNNNHMLWIDKNTYTKNEVVKALIELDAFPLLVPVNGDVNTEEEVKEFWEWLKVLEAHGIDILKQCSWGFDLKEPIYKKDIDQFNERTYLIDSHKPKEFFENLYELHQM
;
A
#
# COMPACT_ATOMS: atom_id res chain seq x y z
N MET A 1 -50.41 -33.96 -41.22
CA MET A 1 -49.07 -34.36 -40.71
C MET A 1 -48.03 -33.59 -41.52
N HIS A 2 -47.54 -32.46 -41.01
CA HIS A 2 -46.37 -31.81 -41.62
C HIS A 2 -45.18 -32.73 -41.40
N THR A 3 -44.63 -33.26 -42.48
CA THR A 3 -43.47 -34.18 -42.50
C THR A 3 -42.26 -33.44 -43.05
N ASP A 4 -42.04 -32.21 -42.59
CA ASP A 4 -40.85 -31.45 -42.92
C ASP A 4 -39.81 -31.73 -41.83
N LEU A 5 -38.86 -32.62 -42.14
CA LEU A 5 -37.68 -32.84 -41.30
C LEU A 5 -36.90 -31.52 -41.20
N PRO A 6 -36.31 -31.20 -40.03
CA PRO A 6 -35.47 -30.01 -39.90
C PRO A 6 -34.31 -30.08 -40.90
N LYS A 7 -34.07 -28.98 -41.60
CA LYS A 7 -33.01 -28.85 -42.61
C LYS A 7 -31.70 -28.38 -41.99
N THR A 8 -31.77 -27.70 -40.85
CA THR A 8 -30.59 -27.18 -40.15
C THR A 8 -30.59 -27.55 -38.67
N ILE A 9 -29.39 -27.53 -38.06
CA ILE A 9 -29.20 -27.71 -36.62
C ILE A 9 -29.99 -26.67 -35.83
N ASN A 10 -30.10 -25.44 -36.34
CA ASN A 10 -30.88 -24.36 -35.73
C ASN A 10 -32.38 -24.67 -35.70
N GLU A 11 -32.94 -25.20 -36.80
CA GLU A 11 -34.33 -25.65 -36.86
C GLU A 11 -34.58 -26.83 -35.91
N ALA A 12 -33.72 -27.84 -35.91
CA ALA A 12 -33.82 -28.97 -34.98
C ALA A 12 -33.77 -28.51 -33.51
N LEU A 13 -32.93 -27.52 -33.20
CA LEU A 13 -32.85 -26.96 -31.85
C LEU A 13 -34.08 -26.13 -31.48
N LYS A 14 -34.66 -25.37 -32.41
CA LYS A 14 -35.93 -24.65 -32.21
C LYS A 14 -37.09 -25.60 -31.96
N ILE A 15 -37.14 -26.72 -32.69
CA ILE A 15 -38.12 -27.80 -32.45
C ILE A 15 -37.94 -28.35 -31.02
N LEU A 16 -36.71 -28.59 -30.58
CA LEU A 16 -36.46 -29.02 -29.20
C LEU A 16 -36.82 -27.94 -28.17
N ALA A 17 -36.67 -26.65 -28.48
CA ALA A 17 -36.91 -25.54 -27.56
C ALA A 17 -38.39 -25.19 -27.36
N TYR A 18 -39.20 -25.23 -28.42
CA TYR A 18 -40.54 -24.62 -28.46
C TYR A 18 -41.68 -25.57 -28.82
N ASN A 19 -41.47 -26.89 -28.75
CA ASN A 19 -42.46 -27.88 -29.20
C ASN A 19 -43.76 -27.96 -28.40
N ASP A 20 -44.05 -27.00 -27.51
CA ASP A 20 -45.26 -26.99 -26.70
C ASP A 20 -46.55 -26.80 -27.53
N TYR A 21 -46.46 -26.29 -28.77
CA TYR A 21 -47.63 -25.97 -29.63
C TYR A 21 -47.83 -26.88 -30.87
N PHE A 22 -46.80 -27.59 -31.35
CA PHE A 22 -46.89 -28.34 -32.62
C PHE A 22 -47.51 -29.74 -32.50
N TRP A 23 -47.64 -30.26 -31.27
CA TRP A 23 -48.20 -31.59 -31.00
C TRP A 23 -49.31 -31.45 -29.95
N SER A 24 -50.48 -30.99 -30.39
CA SER A 24 -51.66 -30.66 -29.59
C SER A 24 -52.40 -31.85 -28.98
N ASP A 25 -51.76 -33.02 -28.91
CA ASP A 25 -52.38 -34.26 -28.46
C ASP A 25 -51.90 -34.59 -27.03
N PRO A 26 -52.74 -34.39 -25.99
CA PRO A 26 -52.34 -34.54 -24.58
C PRO A 26 -51.95 -35.97 -24.17
N GLN A 27 -52.12 -36.96 -25.06
CA GLN A 27 -51.74 -38.35 -24.82
C GLN A 27 -50.40 -38.76 -25.46
N LYS A 28 -49.77 -37.91 -26.30
CA LYS A 28 -48.46 -38.23 -26.89
C LYS A 28 -47.35 -37.53 -26.10
N ASN A 29 -46.30 -38.30 -25.78
CA ASN A 29 -45.08 -37.75 -25.23
C ASN A 29 -44.63 -36.55 -26.09
N HIS A 30 -44.18 -35.46 -25.49
CA HIS A 30 -43.65 -34.33 -26.23
C HIS A 30 -42.12 -34.49 -26.37
N ILE A 31 -41.53 -34.02 -27.46
CA ILE A 31 -40.07 -33.84 -27.53
C ILE A 31 -39.70 -32.66 -26.65
N LYS A 32 -39.47 -32.96 -25.36
CA LYS A 32 -39.07 -31.97 -24.35
C LYS A 32 -37.62 -32.16 -23.93
N PRO A 33 -36.83 -31.08 -23.84
CA PRO A 33 -35.50 -31.14 -23.27
C PRO A 33 -35.64 -31.43 -21.78
N HIS A 34 -34.65 -32.13 -21.23
CA HIS A 34 -34.53 -32.32 -19.80
C HIS A 34 -34.45 -30.94 -19.10
N PRO A 35 -35.02 -30.76 -17.89
CA PRO A 35 -35.00 -29.46 -17.19
C PRO A 35 -33.61 -28.82 -17.09
N LYS A 36 -32.55 -29.63 -16.93
CA LYS A 36 -31.15 -29.18 -16.90
C LYS A 36 -30.66 -28.55 -18.21
N ASP A 37 -31.17 -29.02 -19.35
CA ASP A 37 -30.76 -28.53 -20.68
C ASP A 37 -31.70 -27.44 -21.19
N LYS A 38 -32.89 -27.26 -20.61
CA LYS A 38 -33.95 -26.36 -21.10
C LYS A 38 -33.45 -24.93 -21.26
N THR A 39 -32.79 -24.36 -20.25
CA THR A 39 -32.29 -22.98 -20.30
C THR A 39 -31.27 -22.78 -21.41
N THR A 40 -30.36 -23.73 -21.60
CA THR A 40 -29.33 -23.69 -22.65
C THR A 40 -29.94 -23.84 -24.04
N VAL A 41 -30.90 -24.77 -24.20
CA VAL A 41 -31.61 -24.99 -25.47
C VAL A 41 -32.39 -23.74 -25.88
N THR A 42 -33.17 -23.16 -24.95
CA THR A 42 -33.91 -21.92 -25.20
C THR A 42 -32.95 -20.78 -25.55
N SER A 43 -31.88 -20.57 -24.78
CA SER A 43 -30.92 -19.49 -25.05
C SER A 43 -30.23 -19.60 -26.42
N LEU A 44 -29.92 -20.82 -26.87
CA LEU A 44 -29.33 -21.04 -28.19
C LEU A 44 -30.37 -20.83 -29.31
N ALA A 45 -31.62 -21.25 -29.11
CA ALA A 45 -32.71 -21.07 -30.06
C ALA A 45 -33.12 -19.59 -30.24
N GLU A 46 -33.02 -18.79 -29.17
CA GLU A 46 -33.32 -17.34 -29.13
C GLU A 46 -32.16 -16.45 -29.57
N SER A 47 -31.03 -17.05 -29.99
CA SER A 47 -29.85 -16.26 -30.32
C SER A 47 -30.15 -15.33 -31.51
N GLN A 48 -30.08 -14.02 -31.26
CA GLN A 48 -30.26 -12.99 -32.29
C GLN A 48 -29.07 -12.89 -33.26
N TYR A 49 -27.92 -13.45 -32.88
CA TYR A 49 -26.69 -13.43 -33.68
C TYR A 49 -26.35 -14.83 -34.18
N ALA A 50 -25.62 -14.92 -35.29
CA ALA A 50 -25.04 -16.17 -35.74
C ALA A 50 -24.23 -16.84 -34.61
N TRP A 51 -24.31 -18.16 -34.52
CA TRP A 51 -23.61 -18.90 -33.46
C TRP A 51 -22.09 -18.83 -33.62
N THR A 52 -21.37 -18.85 -32.51
CA THR A 52 -19.95 -19.22 -32.52
C THR A 52 -19.80 -20.72 -32.76
N GLU A 53 -18.62 -21.16 -33.20
CA GLU A 53 -18.34 -22.59 -33.37
C GLU A 53 -18.56 -23.40 -32.07
N LYS A 54 -18.21 -22.83 -30.90
CA LYS A 54 -18.46 -23.48 -29.60
C LYS A 54 -19.96 -23.66 -29.31
N GLN A 55 -20.78 -22.65 -29.63
CA GLN A 55 -22.24 -22.74 -29.48
C GLN A 55 -22.83 -23.78 -30.44
N ALA A 56 -22.35 -23.82 -31.69
CA ALA A 56 -22.75 -24.81 -32.68
C ALA A 56 -22.42 -26.25 -32.23
N ARG A 57 -21.19 -26.48 -31.74
CA ARG A 57 -20.79 -27.78 -31.16
C ARG A 57 -21.66 -28.17 -29.96
N LEU A 58 -21.99 -27.22 -29.08
CA LEU A 58 -22.86 -27.46 -27.94
C LEU A 58 -24.27 -27.86 -28.39
N ALA A 59 -24.85 -27.15 -29.35
CA ALA A 59 -26.15 -27.49 -29.94
C ALA A 59 -26.15 -28.90 -30.54
N LEU A 60 -25.09 -29.27 -31.27
CA LEU A 60 -24.92 -30.60 -31.86
C LEU A 60 -24.86 -31.70 -30.80
N VAL A 61 -24.10 -31.51 -29.71
CA VAL A 61 -24.00 -32.45 -28.59
C VAL A 61 -25.35 -32.64 -27.91
N ILE A 62 -26.09 -31.55 -27.71
CA ILE A 62 -27.43 -31.58 -27.14
C ILE A 62 -28.36 -32.39 -28.06
N LEU A 63 -28.42 -32.08 -29.35
CA LEU A 63 -29.31 -32.80 -30.28
C LEU A 63 -28.95 -34.28 -30.43
N LYS A 64 -27.65 -34.65 -30.41
CA LYS A 64 -27.21 -36.06 -30.35
C LYS A 64 -27.75 -36.78 -29.13
N ARG A 65 -27.78 -36.12 -27.96
CA ARG A 65 -28.38 -36.68 -26.73
C ARG A 65 -29.89 -36.93 -26.87
N TYR A 66 -30.58 -36.10 -27.65
CA TYR A 66 -32.03 -36.20 -27.86
C TYR A 66 -32.44 -36.95 -29.14
N LEU A 67 -31.49 -37.52 -29.89
CA LEU A 67 -31.77 -38.21 -31.16
C LEU A 67 -32.86 -39.29 -31.03
N THR A 68 -32.79 -40.13 -30.00
CA THR A 68 -33.80 -41.18 -29.76
C THR A 68 -35.19 -40.62 -29.50
N LYS A 69 -35.29 -39.42 -28.90
CA LYS A 69 -36.58 -38.73 -28.74
C LYS A 69 -37.11 -38.22 -30.07
N PHE A 70 -36.27 -37.66 -30.93
CA PHE A 70 -36.67 -37.25 -32.27
C PHE A 70 -37.16 -38.44 -33.10
N GLN A 71 -36.42 -39.56 -33.07
CA GLN A 71 -36.78 -40.80 -33.76
C GLN A 71 -38.10 -41.41 -33.26
N ALA A 72 -38.34 -41.38 -31.94
CA ALA A 72 -39.60 -41.84 -31.35
C ALA A 72 -40.84 -41.05 -31.84
N HIS A 73 -40.64 -39.87 -32.42
CA HIS A 73 -41.70 -39.03 -32.98
C HIS A 73 -41.65 -38.97 -34.51
N GLY A 74 -40.99 -39.94 -35.16
CA GLY A 74 -40.93 -40.05 -36.62
C GLY A 74 -40.01 -39.03 -37.29
N MET A 75 -39.16 -38.32 -36.54
CA MET A 75 -38.15 -37.41 -37.08
C MET A 75 -36.76 -38.03 -36.93
N ASP A 76 -36.24 -38.66 -37.98
CA ASP A 76 -34.85 -39.16 -37.96
C ASP A 76 -33.88 -38.06 -38.39
N ILE A 77 -33.34 -37.35 -37.40
CA ILE A 77 -32.36 -36.27 -37.61
C ILE A 77 -30.92 -36.79 -37.70
N LYS A 78 -30.68 -38.11 -37.69
CA LYS A 78 -29.32 -38.68 -37.63
C LYS A 78 -28.41 -38.17 -38.75
N LYS A 79 -28.91 -38.13 -39.99
CA LYS A 79 -28.14 -37.62 -41.14
C LYS A 79 -27.68 -36.17 -40.95
N LEU A 80 -28.56 -35.32 -40.41
CA LEU A 80 -28.24 -33.93 -40.10
C LEU A 80 -27.24 -33.81 -38.93
N LEU A 81 -27.18 -34.77 -38.01
CA LEU A 81 -26.21 -34.76 -36.91
C LEU A 81 -24.82 -35.29 -37.31
N ASP A 82 -24.77 -36.13 -38.34
CA ASP A 82 -23.54 -36.68 -38.92
C ASP A 82 -22.92 -35.68 -39.92
N ASP A 83 -23.76 -34.97 -40.69
CA ASP A 83 -23.36 -33.89 -41.60
C ASP A 83 -24.15 -32.60 -41.29
N PRO A 84 -23.69 -31.79 -40.30
CA PRO A 84 -24.46 -30.68 -39.77
C PRO A 84 -24.46 -29.44 -40.68
N VAL A 85 -25.67 -29.00 -41.03
CA VAL A 85 -25.95 -27.75 -41.75
C VAL A 85 -26.47 -26.70 -40.78
N TYR A 86 -25.97 -25.47 -40.86
CA TYR A 86 -26.35 -24.34 -39.99
C TYR A 86 -26.97 -23.20 -40.81
N ASP A 87 -27.83 -22.40 -40.18
CA ASP A 87 -28.53 -21.28 -40.85
C ASP A 87 -27.55 -20.21 -41.37
N ASN A 88 -26.43 -19.99 -40.67
CA ASN A 88 -25.48 -18.92 -40.94
C ASN A 88 -24.03 -19.41 -40.70
N PRO A 89 -23.03 -18.80 -41.37
CA PRO A 89 -21.62 -18.99 -41.02
C PRO A 89 -21.34 -18.65 -39.55
N PHE A 90 -20.36 -19.32 -38.94
CA PHE A 90 -20.04 -19.05 -37.54
C PHE A 90 -19.43 -17.67 -37.36
N ARG A 91 -19.93 -16.91 -36.38
CA ARG A 91 -19.31 -15.63 -36.03
C ARG A 91 -17.94 -15.86 -35.39
N VAL A 92 -16.96 -15.07 -35.79
CA VAL A 92 -15.63 -15.00 -35.18
C VAL A 92 -15.66 -13.91 -34.11
N ILE A 93 -15.34 -14.26 -32.86
CA ILE A 93 -15.18 -13.27 -31.80
C ILE A 93 -13.76 -12.73 -31.89
N ASN A 94 -13.61 -11.41 -32.00
CA ASN A 94 -12.30 -10.79 -31.86
C ASN A 94 -11.84 -10.92 -30.39
N PHE A 95 -10.72 -11.60 -30.17
CA PHE A 95 -10.14 -11.79 -28.84
C PHE A 95 -9.08 -10.74 -28.48
N GLU A 96 -8.78 -9.82 -29.39
CA GLU A 96 -7.80 -8.76 -29.19
C GLU A 96 -8.21 -7.86 -28.02
N LYS A 97 -7.20 -7.52 -27.23
CA LYS A 97 -7.29 -6.50 -26.19
C LYS A 97 -6.45 -5.34 -26.65
N VAL A 98 -7.09 -4.20 -26.87
CA VAL A 98 -6.45 -3.02 -27.45
C VAL A 98 -6.74 -1.82 -26.55
N ILE A 99 -5.72 -1.02 -26.31
CA ILE A 99 -5.84 0.29 -25.67
C ILE A 99 -5.25 1.35 -26.60
N GLU A 100 -5.97 2.45 -26.75
CA GLU A 100 -5.59 3.56 -27.63
C GLU A 100 -5.91 4.87 -26.95
N LYS A 101 -5.02 5.86 -27.08
CA LYS A 101 -5.36 7.25 -26.81
C LYS A 101 -5.58 7.98 -28.12
N TYR A 102 -6.56 8.86 -28.15
CA TYR A 102 -6.91 9.65 -29.32
C TYR A 102 -7.54 10.98 -28.89
N THR A 103 -7.57 11.93 -29.81
CA THR A 103 -8.28 13.20 -29.64
C THR A 103 -9.53 13.15 -30.51
N ASP A 104 -10.70 13.45 -29.95
CA ASP A 104 -11.94 13.49 -30.72
C ASP A 104 -12.08 14.78 -31.56
N GLU A 105 -13.18 14.87 -32.31
CA GLU A 105 -13.47 16.01 -33.20
C GLU A 105 -13.61 17.34 -32.43
N ASP A 106 -13.94 17.27 -31.14
CA ASP A 106 -14.08 18.43 -30.25
C ASP A 106 -12.74 18.85 -29.60
N GLY A 107 -11.63 18.18 -29.95
CA GLY A 107 -10.30 18.45 -29.40
C GLY A 107 -10.07 17.85 -28.01
N VAL A 108 -10.92 16.92 -27.57
CA VAL A 108 -10.85 16.31 -26.24
C VAL A 108 -10.09 14.99 -26.28
N SER A 109 -9.03 14.90 -25.49
CA SER A 109 -8.24 13.67 -25.36
C SER A 109 -8.98 12.58 -24.59
N LYS A 110 -8.99 11.37 -25.15
CA LYS A 110 -9.71 10.20 -24.66
C LYS A 110 -8.85 8.94 -24.71
N ILE A 111 -9.17 7.98 -23.85
CA ILE A 111 -8.60 6.63 -23.85
C ILE A 111 -9.71 5.63 -24.14
N GLU A 112 -9.51 4.79 -25.16
CA GLU A 112 -10.42 3.70 -25.52
C GLU A 112 -9.82 2.34 -25.15
N LEU A 113 -10.63 1.46 -24.58
CA LEU A 113 -10.32 0.05 -24.37
C LEU A 113 -11.30 -0.83 -25.13
N ARG A 114 -10.76 -1.75 -25.93
CA ARG A 114 -11.52 -2.79 -26.63
C ARG A 114 -11.01 -4.15 -26.21
N PHE A 115 -11.87 -4.99 -25.63
CA PHE A 115 -11.50 -6.33 -25.21
C PHE A 115 -12.73 -7.25 -25.09
N PRO A 116 -12.58 -8.57 -25.21
CA PRO A 116 -13.67 -9.53 -24.95
C PRO A 116 -14.15 -9.44 -23.51
N TYR A 117 -15.39 -9.85 -23.25
CA TYR A 117 -15.90 -9.87 -21.88
C TYR A 117 -14.96 -10.61 -20.92
N HIS A 118 -14.40 -9.87 -19.97
CA HIS A 118 -13.52 -10.41 -18.95
C HIS A 118 -13.88 -9.84 -17.58
N LYS A 119 -14.51 -10.67 -16.74
CA LYS A 119 -15.10 -10.26 -15.45
C LYS A 119 -14.13 -9.47 -14.58
N LYS A 120 -12.86 -9.89 -14.48
CA LYS A 120 -11.87 -9.20 -13.64
C LYS A 120 -11.46 -7.82 -14.18
N ILE A 121 -11.36 -7.65 -15.50
CA ILE A 121 -11.01 -6.35 -16.10
C ILE A 121 -12.18 -5.38 -15.88
N ILE A 122 -13.41 -5.85 -16.12
CA ILE A 122 -14.63 -5.05 -15.88
C ILE A 122 -14.75 -4.66 -14.40
N SER A 123 -14.44 -5.57 -13.46
CA SER A 123 -14.40 -5.23 -12.04
C SER A 123 -13.39 -4.14 -11.71
N LEU A 124 -12.19 -4.15 -12.32
CA LEU A 124 -11.17 -3.12 -12.11
C LEU A 124 -11.60 -1.77 -12.71
N ILE A 125 -12.19 -1.77 -13.90
CA ILE A 125 -12.79 -0.58 -14.52
C ILE A 125 -13.89 -0.01 -13.62
N ARG A 126 -14.74 -0.86 -13.02
CA ARG A 126 -15.77 -0.43 -12.08
C ARG A 126 -15.20 0.12 -10.79
N ILE A 127 -14.12 -0.44 -10.26
CA ILE A 127 -13.43 0.13 -9.09
C ILE A 127 -12.92 1.54 -9.41
N LEU A 128 -12.33 1.74 -10.59
CA LEU A 128 -11.90 3.05 -11.05
C LEU A 128 -13.08 4.04 -11.12
N LYS A 129 -14.23 3.60 -11.65
CA LYS A 129 -15.46 4.40 -11.71
C LYS A 129 -16.04 4.72 -10.32
N ASP A 130 -16.31 3.68 -9.54
CA ASP A 130 -17.19 3.72 -8.36
C ASP A 130 -16.43 4.10 -7.08
N GLN A 131 -15.14 3.78 -6.97
CA GLN A 131 -14.36 3.98 -5.74
C GLN A 131 -13.36 5.14 -5.84
N LYS A 132 -13.06 5.64 -7.05
CA LYS A 132 -12.17 6.80 -7.25
C LYS A 132 -12.93 8.08 -7.61
N ASN A 133 -14.25 8.10 -7.42
CA ASN A 133 -15.11 9.27 -7.63
C ASN A 133 -14.92 9.94 -9.00
N LEU A 134 -14.80 9.14 -10.07
CA LEU A 134 -14.72 9.71 -11.42
C LEU A 134 -16.01 10.49 -11.72
N PRO A 135 -15.92 11.74 -12.21
CA PRO A 135 -17.10 12.54 -12.51
C PRO A 135 -18.02 11.87 -13.56
N ALA A 136 -19.31 12.19 -13.49
CA ALA A 136 -20.25 11.78 -14.53
C ALA A 136 -19.79 12.32 -15.91
N GLY A 137 -19.88 11.49 -16.94
CA GLY A 137 -19.43 11.83 -18.29
C GLY A 137 -17.95 11.52 -18.60
N TYR A 138 -17.15 11.14 -17.60
CA TYR A 138 -15.73 10.79 -17.82
C TYR A 138 -15.53 9.36 -18.36
N TYR A 139 -16.61 8.60 -18.47
CA TYR A 139 -16.58 7.26 -19.02
C TYR A 139 -17.87 6.95 -19.77
N GLN A 140 -17.76 6.10 -20.78
CA GLN A 140 -18.88 5.59 -21.56
C GLN A 140 -18.60 4.14 -21.96
N TYR A 141 -19.64 3.30 -21.95
CA TYR A 141 -19.57 1.96 -22.52
C TYR A 141 -20.56 1.86 -23.66
N ASP A 142 -20.05 1.53 -24.85
CA ASP A 142 -20.87 1.22 -25.99
C ASP A 142 -21.11 -0.30 -26.06
N GLY A 143 -22.36 -0.69 -25.88
CA GLY A 143 -22.79 -2.08 -25.90
C GLY A 143 -22.77 -2.72 -27.29
N GLU A 144 -22.79 -1.94 -28.36
CA GLU A 144 -22.76 -2.45 -29.74
C GLU A 144 -21.31 -2.71 -30.17
N SER A 145 -20.46 -1.69 -30.09
CA SER A 145 -19.04 -1.81 -30.45
C SER A 145 -18.18 -2.49 -29.38
N LYS A 146 -18.73 -2.71 -28.17
CA LYS A 146 -18.04 -3.31 -27.00
C LYS A 146 -16.81 -2.50 -26.56
N LYS A 147 -16.88 -1.18 -26.69
CA LYS A 147 -15.81 -0.25 -26.38
C LYS A 147 -16.07 0.47 -25.05
N TRP A 148 -15.02 0.63 -24.27
CA TRP A 148 -15.00 1.52 -23.11
C TRP A 148 -14.21 2.77 -23.47
N THR A 149 -14.82 3.93 -23.33
CA THR A 149 -14.18 5.23 -23.60
C THR A 149 -14.08 6.01 -22.30
N PHE A 150 -12.94 6.65 -22.07
CA PHE A 150 -12.69 7.49 -20.91
C PHE A 150 -12.12 8.84 -21.34
N LEU A 151 -12.43 9.89 -20.60
CA LEU A 151 -11.69 11.15 -20.68
C LEU A 151 -10.24 10.91 -20.23
N GLN A 152 -9.26 11.42 -20.97
CA GLN A 152 -7.86 11.34 -20.56
C GLN A 152 -7.57 12.35 -19.44
N THR A 153 -7.14 11.85 -18.29
CA THR A 153 -6.74 12.59 -17.09
C THR A 153 -5.63 11.82 -16.40
N ASP A 154 -4.90 12.42 -15.45
CA ASP A 154 -3.83 11.72 -14.73
C ASP A 154 -4.34 10.43 -14.06
N VAL A 155 -5.55 10.47 -13.50
CA VAL A 155 -6.17 9.32 -12.84
C VAL A 155 -6.51 8.22 -13.85
N THR A 156 -7.21 8.56 -14.93
CA THR A 156 -7.62 7.56 -15.94
C THR A 156 -6.42 6.99 -16.68
N THR A 157 -5.46 7.83 -17.08
CA THR A 157 -4.20 7.40 -17.69
C THR A 157 -3.44 6.45 -16.77
N TYR A 158 -3.25 6.81 -15.49
CA TYR A 158 -2.49 5.98 -14.56
C TYR A 158 -3.10 4.58 -14.38
N TYR A 159 -4.41 4.51 -14.09
CA TYR A 159 -5.05 3.23 -13.79
C TYR A 159 -5.36 2.39 -15.04
N LEU A 160 -5.76 3.00 -16.15
CA LEU A 160 -6.07 2.26 -17.38
C LEU A 160 -4.81 1.67 -18.01
N THR A 161 -3.69 2.42 -18.01
CA THR A 161 -2.38 1.89 -18.44
C THR A 161 -1.93 0.71 -17.57
N LEU A 162 -2.09 0.80 -16.24
CA LEU A 162 -1.79 -0.33 -15.34
C LEU A 162 -2.64 -1.57 -15.62
N ILE A 163 -3.94 -1.39 -15.90
CA ILE A 163 -4.82 -2.49 -16.28
C ILE A 163 -4.36 -3.09 -17.62
N ALA A 164 -4.07 -2.25 -18.60
CA ALA A 164 -3.62 -2.65 -19.92
C ALA A 164 -2.33 -3.48 -19.87
N VAL A 165 -1.31 -3.00 -19.17
CA VAL A 165 -0.04 -3.74 -18.97
C VAL A 165 -0.30 -5.06 -18.24
N ARG A 166 -1.09 -5.06 -17.16
CA ARG A 166 -1.33 -6.27 -16.35
C ARG A 166 -2.07 -7.38 -17.09
N TYR A 167 -2.89 -7.03 -18.07
CA TYR A 167 -3.72 -7.98 -18.82
C TYR A 167 -3.32 -8.12 -20.28
N ASP A 168 -2.09 -7.72 -20.62
CA ASP A 168 -1.48 -7.88 -21.94
C ASP A 168 -2.33 -7.26 -23.06
N PHE A 169 -2.72 -5.99 -22.89
CA PHE A 169 -3.31 -5.20 -23.96
C PHE A 169 -2.24 -4.76 -24.95
N GLN A 170 -2.59 -4.75 -26.22
CA GLN A 170 -1.81 -4.10 -27.25
C GLN A 170 -2.03 -2.59 -27.16
N PHE A 171 -0.94 -1.85 -27.01
CA PHE A 171 -0.93 -0.39 -27.08
C PHE A 171 -0.88 0.03 -28.55
N VAL A 172 -1.88 0.76 -29.02
CA VAL A 172 -1.88 1.35 -30.36
C VAL A 172 -0.94 2.56 -30.41
N ASP A 173 -0.91 3.33 -29.32
CA ASP A 173 -0.04 4.47 -29.13
C ASP A 173 0.85 4.24 -27.89
N GLU A 174 2.15 4.07 -28.12
CA GLU A 174 3.15 3.83 -27.07
C GLU A 174 3.34 5.05 -26.16
N THR A 175 3.03 6.26 -26.62
CA THR A 175 3.21 7.48 -25.82
C THR A 175 2.26 7.55 -24.62
N LEU A 176 1.25 6.68 -24.56
CA LEU A 176 0.44 6.48 -23.35
C LEU A 176 1.26 5.89 -22.18
N LEU A 177 2.34 5.15 -22.47
CA LEU A 177 3.29 4.65 -21.46
C LEU A 177 4.17 5.79 -20.94
N ASP A 178 4.58 6.73 -21.81
CA ASP A 178 5.34 7.91 -21.40
C ASP A 178 4.51 8.81 -20.47
N ASP A 179 3.24 9.06 -20.83
CA ASP A 179 2.30 9.80 -19.98
C ASP A 179 2.17 9.14 -18.60
N TYR A 180 2.03 7.80 -18.59
CA TYR A 180 1.97 7.01 -17.36
C TYR A 180 3.21 7.20 -16.48
N ASP A 181 4.41 7.16 -17.07
CA ASP A 181 5.67 7.30 -16.33
C ASP A 181 5.85 8.72 -15.78
N GLN A 182 5.37 9.75 -16.50
CA GLN A 182 5.36 11.12 -15.99
C GLN A 182 4.43 11.24 -14.76
N ILE A 183 3.18 10.81 -14.89
CA ILE A 183 2.20 10.86 -13.78
C ILE A 183 2.70 10.05 -12.58
N LYS A 184 3.31 8.89 -12.82
CA LYS A 184 3.90 8.05 -11.77
C LYS A 184 5.00 8.78 -11.01
N LYS A 185 5.87 9.53 -11.69
CA LYS A 185 6.92 10.34 -11.04
C LYS A 185 6.31 11.43 -10.15
N GLU A 186 5.26 12.10 -10.62
CA GLU A 186 4.55 13.11 -9.83
C GLU A 186 3.87 12.51 -8.58
N ILE A 187 3.16 11.40 -8.74
CA ILE A 187 2.54 10.68 -7.61
C ILE A 187 3.60 10.24 -6.59
N ILE A 188 4.76 9.76 -7.02
CA ILE A 188 5.87 9.41 -6.13
C ILE A 188 6.37 10.64 -5.37
N GLY A 189 6.42 11.81 -6.02
CA GLY A 189 6.78 13.08 -5.38
C GLY A 189 5.86 13.51 -4.22
N HIS A 190 4.61 13.04 -4.21
CA HIS A 190 3.66 13.29 -3.12
C HIS A 190 3.64 12.23 -2.02
N ARG A 191 4.38 11.12 -2.18
CA ARG A 191 4.45 10.09 -1.14
C ARG A 191 5.25 10.59 0.06
N GLN A 192 4.84 10.17 1.24
CA GLN A 192 5.62 10.45 2.44
C GLN A 192 6.97 9.71 2.38
N PRO A 193 8.07 10.35 2.82
CA PRO A 193 9.36 9.69 2.95
C PRO A 193 9.25 8.47 3.86
N THR A 194 9.88 7.38 3.44
CA THR A 194 10.00 6.13 4.21
C THR A 194 11.45 5.69 4.24
N ALA A 195 11.81 4.84 5.19
CA ALA A 195 13.13 4.25 5.27
C ALA A 195 13.06 2.72 5.28
N ARG A 196 14.09 2.07 4.76
CA ARG A 196 14.28 0.62 4.82
C ARG A 196 15.75 0.27 4.94
N LEU A 197 16.01 -0.91 5.50
CA LEU A 197 17.35 -1.48 5.61
C LEU A 197 17.62 -2.38 4.39
N ILE A 198 18.65 -2.06 3.61
CA ILE A 198 19.09 -2.85 2.45
C ILE A 198 20.56 -3.16 2.61
N ALA A 199 20.92 -4.45 2.68
CA ALA A 199 22.32 -4.88 2.78
C ALA A 199 23.12 -4.21 3.92
N GLY A 200 22.45 -3.86 5.03
CA GLY A 200 23.08 -3.18 6.17
C GLY A 200 23.05 -1.65 6.10
N GLU A 201 22.57 -1.06 5.01
CA GLU A 201 22.46 0.40 4.83
C GLU A 201 21.02 0.89 4.96
N ILE A 202 20.82 2.04 5.61
CA ILE A 202 19.52 2.71 5.67
C ILE A 202 19.34 3.54 4.41
N VAL A 203 18.29 3.22 3.65
CA VAL A 203 17.93 3.90 2.41
C VAL A 203 16.60 4.60 2.58
N LEU A 204 16.55 5.89 2.21
CA LEU A 204 15.32 6.67 2.17
C LEU A 204 14.62 6.50 0.82
N ASP A 205 13.36 6.11 0.84
CA ASP A 205 12.47 6.08 -0.32
C ASP A 205 11.51 7.27 -0.27
N ASN A 206 11.11 7.80 -1.43
CA ASN A 206 10.21 8.96 -1.56
C ASN A 206 10.68 10.23 -0.81
N ALA A 207 11.97 10.32 -0.47
CA ALA A 207 12.56 11.52 0.11
C ALA A 207 12.73 12.61 -0.96
N THR A 208 12.52 13.86 -0.58
CA THR A 208 12.84 15.02 -1.44
C THR A 208 14.34 15.10 -1.70
N ASN A 209 14.74 15.77 -2.78
CA ASN A 209 16.16 15.97 -3.09
C ASN A 209 16.91 16.65 -1.93
N SER A 210 16.31 17.66 -1.30
CA SER A 210 16.89 18.33 -0.14
C SER A 210 17.10 17.41 1.07
N LEU A 211 16.16 16.50 1.34
CA LEU A 211 16.30 15.51 2.41
C LEU A 211 17.39 14.48 2.07
N GLN A 212 17.46 14.03 0.82
CA GLN A 212 18.51 13.11 0.37
C GLN A 212 19.91 13.74 0.45
N GLU A 213 20.05 14.99 0.04
CA GLU A 213 21.31 15.75 0.16
C GLU A 213 21.73 15.88 1.63
N TYR A 214 20.81 16.27 2.51
CA TYR A 214 21.07 16.34 3.94
C TYR A 214 21.48 14.98 4.52
N TRP A 215 20.74 13.91 4.18
CA TRP A 215 21.00 12.56 4.66
C TRP A 215 22.39 12.07 4.25
N ASN A 216 22.73 12.22 2.97
CA ASN A 216 24.03 11.82 2.42
C ASN A 216 25.19 12.58 3.04
N LYS A 217 25.00 13.87 3.35
CA LYS A 217 26.05 14.71 3.92
C LYS A 217 26.27 14.48 5.42
N ASN A 218 25.21 14.23 6.18
CA ASN A 218 25.27 14.31 7.66
C ASN A 218 25.03 12.98 8.38
N LEU A 219 24.36 12.02 7.75
CA LEU A 219 23.86 10.81 8.43
C LEU A 219 24.35 9.51 7.80
N ARG A 220 24.52 9.45 6.47
CA ARG A 220 24.86 8.21 5.75
C ARG A 220 26.09 7.48 6.30
N ASP A 221 27.12 8.23 6.69
CA ASP A 221 28.39 7.67 7.19
C ASP A 221 28.39 7.42 8.71
N LYS A 222 27.29 7.77 9.41
CA LYS A 222 27.16 7.49 10.85
C LYS A 222 26.87 6.01 11.09
N LYS A 223 27.05 5.55 12.33
CA LYS A 223 26.65 4.20 12.75
C LYS A 223 25.17 3.96 12.42
N PRO A 224 24.78 2.76 11.94
CA PRO A 224 23.39 2.48 11.58
C PRO A 224 22.37 2.77 12.69
N LEU A 225 22.72 2.54 13.97
CA LEU A 225 21.81 2.82 15.08
C LEU A 225 21.52 4.32 15.23
N VAL A 226 22.53 5.16 15.01
CA VAL A 226 22.41 6.63 15.00
C VAL A 226 21.58 7.11 13.81
N GLN A 227 21.73 6.45 12.65
CA GLN A 227 20.88 6.72 11.49
C GLN A 227 19.40 6.42 11.80
N VAL A 228 19.13 5.28 12.45
CA VAL A 228 17.77 4.90 12.86
C VAL A 228 17.19 5.90 13.85
N ASP A 229 17.97 6.31 14.86
CA ASP A 229 17.55 7.34 15.82
C ASP A 229 17.18 8.66 15.14
N ALA A 230 17.96 9.09 14.14
CA ALA A 230 17.71 10.33 13.42
C ALA A 230 16.41 10.34 12.59
N LEU A 231 15.87 9.17 12.21
CA LEU A 231 14.66 9.08 11.37
C LEU A 231 13.43 9.77 11.99
N LYS A 232 13.28 9.71 13.32
CA LYS A 232 12.15 10.36 14.01
C LYS A 232 12.16 11.88 13.89
N ASN A 233 13.32 12.51 13.69
CA ASN A 233 13.43 13.95 13.43
C ASN A 233 12.86 14.36 12.06
N PHE A 234 12.77 13.41 11.13
CA PHE A 234 12.17 13.61 9.80
C PHE A 234 10.73 13.07 9.73
N ALA A 235 10.15 12.70 10.87
CA ALA A 235 8.86 12.01 10.96
C ALA A 235 8.82 10.70 10.14
N ILE A 236 9.97 10.05 9.93
CA ILE A 236 10.09 8.78 9.21
C ILE A 236 10.01 7.65 10.23
N LYS A 237 9.08 6.73 10.01
CA LYS A 237 8.89 5.57 10.90
C LYS A 237 10.01 4.55 10.70
N THR A 238 10.40 3.89 11.80
CA THR A 238 11.45 2.87 11.84
C THR A 238 10.92 1.44 11.64
N ASN A 239 9.63 1.29 11.29
CA ASN A 239 8.97 0.00 11.18
C ASN A 239 9.68 -0.94 10.18
N GLY A 240 10.02 -2.15 10.60
CA GLY A 240 10.69 -3.14 9.75
C GLY A 240 12.19 -2.92 9.57
N ILE A 241 12.76 -1.91 10.23
CA ILE A 241 14.20 -1.72 10.34
C ILE A 241 14.65 -2.36 11.64
N HIS A 242 15.65 -3.23 11.57
CA HIS A 242 16.28 -3.84 12.73
C HIS A 242 17.79 -3.68 12.63
N VAL A 243 18.33 -2.86 13.51
CA VAL A 243 19.77 -2.62 13.64
C VAL A 243 20.22 -3.09 15.02
N PRO A 244 21.33 -3.83 15.13
CA PRO A 244 21.86 -4.27 16.43
C PRO A 244 22.26 -3.06 17.28
N ALA A 245 22.07 -3.20 18.59
CA ALA A 245 22.51 -2.25 19.61
C ALA A 245 23.23 -3.01 20.73
N GLU A 246 24.22 -2.36 21.33
CA GLU A 246 24.94 -2.81 22.51
C GLU A 246 24.10 -2.64 23.78
N THR A 247 23.22 -1.64 23.83
CA THR A 247 22.34 -1.40 24.97
C THR A 247 20.87 -1.59 24.62
N THR A 248 20.12 -2.21 25.54
CA THR A 248 18.66 -2.35 25.43
C THR A 248 17.96 -0.98 25.38
N LEU A 249 18.47 -0.01 26.15
CA LEU A 249 17.92 1.34 26.18
C LEU A 249 18.24 2.11 24.87
N GLY A 250 19.47 2.03 24.36
CA GLY A 250 19.86 2.64 23.08
C GLY A 250 19.01 2.12 21.92
N TYR A 251 18.80 0.80 21.86
CA TYR A 251 17.87 0.20 20.91
C TYR A 251 16.46 0.81 20.97
N LYS A 252 15.90 0.91 22.19
CA LYS A 252 14.55 1.44 22.42
C LYS A 252 14.43 2.92 22.09
N ILE A 253 15.45 3.72 22.36
CA ILE A 253 15.48 5.15 22.02
C ILE A 253 15.54 5.32 20.49
N ALA A 254 16.45 4.61 19.81
CA ALA A 254 16.63 4.70 18.37
C ALA A 254 15.38 4.29 17.59
N HIS A 255 14.74 3.19 17.98
CA HIS A 255 13.58 2.65 17.27
C HIS A 255 12.25 3.30 17.70
N ASN A 256 12.28 4.34 18.55
CA ASN A 256 11.07 5.06 18.90
C ASN A 256 10.67 6.05 17.79
N ASN A 257 9.38 6.11 17.47
CA ASN A 257 8.86 7.07 16.49
C ASN A 257 8.66 8.48 17.08
N ASN A 258 8.76 8.65 18.40
CA ASN A 258 8.57 9.92 19.09
C ASN A 258 9.91 10.53 19.50
N HIS A 259 10.03 11.85 19.38
CA HIS A 259 11.22 12.61 19.78
C HIS A 259 11.19 12.97 21.27
N MET A 260 10.02 12.99 21.91
CA MET A 260 9.88 13.16 23.36
C MET A 260 9.81 11.80 24.05
N LEU A 261 10.85 11.48 24.82
CA LEU A 261 11.01 10.18 25.48
C LEU A 261 11.12 10.36 26.99
N TRP A 262 10.48 9.45 27.71
CA TRP A 262 10.57 9.37 29.17
C TRP A 262 11.31 8.08 29.54
N ILE A 263 12.35 8.22 30.36
CA ILE A 263 13.15 7.09 30.85
C ILE A 263 12.80 6.89 32.33
N ASP A 264 12.25 5.73 32.67
CA ASP A 264 11.88 5.40 34.04
C ASP A 264 13.12 5.05 34.87
N LYS A 265 13.37 5.84 35.92
CA LYS A 265 14.48 5.66 36.87
C LYS A 265 14.41 4.35 37.65
N ASN A 266 13.25 3.72 37.76
CA ASN A 266 13.10 2.42 38.42
C ASN A 266 13.45 1.26 37.47
N THR A 267 13.47 1.51 36.16
CA THR A 267 13.76 0.51 35.14
C THR A 267 15.23 0.57 34.68
N TYR A 268 15.81 1.77 34.55
CA TYR A 268 17.17 1.96 34.07
C TYR A 268 18.02 2.74 35.06
N THR A 269 19.25 2.27 35.26
CA THR A 269 20.26 2.94 36.07
C THR A 269 20.89 4.12 35.32
N LYS A 270 21.47 5.09 36.06
CA LYS A 270 22.23 6.22 35.47
C LYS A 270 23.33 5.72 34.51
N ASN A 271 23.98 4.61 34.87
CA ASN A 271 25.01 3.96 34.07
C ASN A 271 24.48 3.48 32.72
N GLU A 272 23.34 2.79 32.70
CA GLU A 272 22.70 2.34 31.46
C GLU A 272 22.23 3.51 30.60
N VAL A 273 21.76 4.60 31.23
CA VAL A 273 21.37 5.83 30.53
C VAL A 273 22.57 6.45 29.83
N VAL A 274 23.67 6.70 30.54
CA VAL A 274 24.89 7.29 29.93
C VAL A 274 25.44 6.38 28.84
N LYS A 275 25.50 5.07 29.06
CA LYS A 275 25.98 4.12 28.05
C LYS A 275 25.14 4.17 26.76
N ALA A 276 23.81 4.22 26.89
CA ALA A 276 22.91 4.35 25.75
C ALA A 276 23.10 5.68 25.00
N LEU A 277 23.29 6.79 25.72
CA LEU A 277 23.50 8.12 25.13
C LEU A 277 24.84 8.20 24.37
N ILE A 278 25.89 7.56 24.87
CA ILE A 278 27.18 7.43 24.18
C ILE A 278 27.06 6.56 22.93
N GLU A 279 26.37 5.42 23.03
CA GLU A 279 26.13 4.52 21.90
C GLU A 279 25.43 5.25 20.74
N LEU A 280 24.48 6.13 21.07
CA LEU A 280 23.69 6.91 20.13
C LEU A 280 24.37 8.19 19.64
N ASP A 281 25.58 8.50 20.07
CA ASP A 281 26.27 9.76 19.70
C ASP A 281 25.39 10.99 20.01
N ALA A 282 24.72 10.97 21.17
CA ALA A 282 23.69 11.95 21.53
C ALA A 282 24.24 13.26 22.12
N PHE A 283 25.54 13.33 22.39
CA PHE A 283 26.17 14.53 22.95
C PHE A 283 26.44 15.58 21.86
N PRO A 284 26.39 16.89 22.21
CA PRO A 284 26.18 17.46 23.53
C PRO A 284 24.70 17.42 23.98
N LEU A 285 24.48 17.33 25.30
CA LEU A 285 23.16 17.35 25.92
C LEU A 285 22.92 18.67 26.65
N LEU A 286 21.72 19.22 26.50
CA LEU A 286 21.25 20.33 27.33
C LEU A 286 20.39 19.76 28.45
N VAL A 287 20.83 19.92 29.70
CA VAL A 287 20.11 19.42 30.87
C VAL A 287 19.52 20.60 31.65
N PRO A 288 18.19 20.75 31.70
CA PRO A 288 17.56 21.76 32.52
C PRO A 288 17.69 21.38 34.00
N VAL A 289 18.08 22.34 34.84
CA VAL A 289 18.21 22.19 36.29
C VAL A 289 17.18 23.08 36.98
N ASN A 290 16.52 22.55 38.02
CA ASN A 290 15.56 23.30 38.80
C ASN A 290 16.28 24.17 39.85
N GLY A 291 16.66 25.40 39.50
CA GLY A 291 17.11 26.42 40.47
C GLY A 291 18.44 26.13 41.19
N ASP A 292 18.60 26.71 42.38
CA ASP A 292 19.82 26.62 43.20
C ASP A 292 20.03 25.18 43.72
N VAL A 293 21.13 24.53 43.32
CA VAL A 293 21.55 23.21 43.85
C VAL A 293 22.06 23.38 45.28
N ASN A 294 21.22 23.10 46.28
CA ASN A 294 21.55 23.45 47.66
C ASN A 294 21.07 22.46 48.72
N THR A 295 20.32 21.44 48.34
CA THR A 295 19.96 20.33 49.23
C THR A 295 20.98 19.21 49.17
N GLU A 296 21.03 18.40 50.22
CA GLU A 296 21.96 17.26 50.31
C GLU A 296 21.61 16.17 49.29
N GLU A 297 20.33 15.96 49.04
CA GLU A 297 19.82 15.06 48.03
C GLU A 297 20.20 15.49 46.61
N GLU A 298 20.06 16.77 46.28
CA GLU A 298 20.42 17.30 44.96
C GLU A 298 21.93 17.23 44.73
N VAL A 299 22.75 17.70 45.69
CA VAL A 299 24.21 17.65 45.59
C VAL A 299 24.68 16.20 45.37
N LYS A 300 24.11 15.26 46.12
CA LYS A 300 24.41 13.84 45.94
C LYS A 300 23.97 13.34 44.56
N GLU A 301 22.78 13.68 44.09
CA GLU A 301 22.27 13.27 42.78
C GLU A 301 23.14 13.80 41.63
N PHE A 302 23.61 15.05 41.73
CA PHE A 302 24.55 15.66 40.78
C PHE A 302 25.87 14.92 40.72
N TRP A 303 26.50 14.68 41.87
CA TRP A 303 27.76 13.94 41.93
C TRP A 303 27.62 12.51 41.43
N GLU A 304 26.49 11.84 41.69
CA GLU A 304 26.22 10.52 41.12
C GLU A 304 26.17 10.56 39.60
N TRP A 305 25.59 11.59 38.97
CA TRP A 305 25.64 11.75 37.52
C TRP A 305 27.04 12.06 37.01
N LEU A 306 27.76 13.00 37.63
CA LEU A 306 29.12 13.38 37.23
C LEU A 306 30.09 12.19 37.30
N LYS A 307 30.03 11.39 38.37
CA LYS A 307 30.86 10.18 38.52
C LYS A 307 30.55 9.14 37.44
N VAL A 308 29.28 8.99 37.05
CA VAL A 308 28.91 8.08 35.95
C VAL A 308 29.40 8.59 34.60
N LEU A 309 29.35 9.90 34.36
CA LEU A 309 29.89 10.51 33.14
C LEU A 309 31.42 10.31 33.07
N GLU A 310 32.12 10.60 34.17
CA GLU A 310 33.57 10.39 34.29
C GLU A 310 33.96 8.93 34.08
N ALA A 311 33.21 7.98 34.65
CA ALA A 311 33.44 6.54 34.46
C ALA A 311 33.30 6.08 33.00
N HIS A 312 32.61 6.85 32.15
CA HIS A 312 32.52 6.60 30.71
C HIS A 312 33.45 7.50 29.88
N GLY A 313 34.43 8.15 30.52
CA GLY A 313 35.48 8.91 29.86
C GLY A 313 35.12 10.34 29.48
N ILE A 314 34.05 10.91 30.08
CA ILE A 314 33.72 12.32 29.92
C ILE A 314 34.49 13.11 30.99
N ASP A 315 35.38 14.00 30.54
CA ASP A 315 36.12 14.90 31.42
C ASP A 315 35.17 15.97 31.97
N ILE A 316 34.71 15.77 33.21
CA ILE A 316 33.70 16.62 33.84
C ILE A 316 34.15 18.08 34.01
N LEU A 317 35.46 18.36 33.98
CA LEU A 317 36.00 19.72 34.10
C LEU A 317 36.13 20.45 32.76
N LYS A 318 36.12 19.71 31.63
CA LYS A 318 36.31 20.29 30.29
C LYS A 318 35.11 20.11 29.37
N GLN A 319 34.29 19.10 29.63
CA GLN A 319 33.17 18.68 28.76
C GLN A 319 31.81 18.86 29.43
N CYS A 320 31.78 19.15 30.73
CA CYS A 320 30.61 19.68 31.39
C CYS A 320 30.77 21.18 31.59
N SER A 321 29.68 21.91 31.45
CA SER A 321 29.66 23.35 31.65
C SER A 321 28.31 23.75 32.21
N TRP A 322 28.31 24.70 33.13
CA TRP A 322 27.11 25.23 33.73
C TRP A 322 26.60 26.43 32.93
N GLY A 323 25.28 26.54 32.78
CA GLY A 323 24.64 27.73 32.24
C GLY A 323 24.44 28.83 33.29
N PHE A 324 24.92 28.62 34.52
CA PHE A 324 24.73 29.48 35.69
C PHE A 324 25.88 29.29 36.68
N ASP A 325 26.15 30.30 37.49
CA ASP A 325 27.11 30.20 38.59
C ASP A 325 26.41 29.63 39.83
N LEU A 326 26.92 28.51 40.35
CA LEU A 326 26.52 28.04 41.68
C LEU A 326 27.03 29.03 42.73
N LYS A 327 26.28 29.23 43.82
CA LYS A 327 26.71 30.10 44.93
C LYS A 327 27.74 29.39 45.81
N GLU A 328 28.72 30.14 46.30
CA GLU A 328 29.74 29.61 47.21
C GLU A 328 29.10 29.23 48.55
N PRO A 329 29.25 27.98 49.03
CA PRO A 329 28.69 27.59 50.32
C PRO A 329 29.49 28.17 51.48
N ILE A 330 28.79 28.71 52.49
CA ILE A 330 29.37 29.14 53.78
C ILE A 330 28.54 28.58 54.93
N TYR A 331 29.15 28.24 56.06
CA TYR A 331 28.38 27.84 57.24
C TYR A 331 27.73 29.05 57.91
N LYS A 332 26.54 28.86 58.52
CA LYS A 332 25.86 29.92 59.29
C LYS A 332 26.68 30.47 60.46
N LYS A 333 27.61 29.68 61.02
CA LYS A 333 28.56 30.15 62.05
C LYS A 333 29.56 31.19 61.50
N ASP A 334 29.75 31.24 60.19
CA ASP A 334 30.67 32.12 59.46
C ASP A 334 29.91 33.23 58.71
N ILE A 335 28.76 33.65 59.24
CA ILE A 335 27.83 34.62 58.61
C ILE A 335 28.47 35.96 58.26
N ASP A 336 29.56 36.34 58.93
CA ASP A 336 30.31 37.57 58.64
C ASP A 336 30.90 37.58 57.21
N GLN A 337 31.01 36.42 56.56
CA GLN A 337 31.47 36.25 55.18
C GLN A 337 30.33 36.28 54.14
N PHE A 338 29.07 36.40 54.59
CA PHE A 338 27.90 36.32 53.72
C PHE A 338 27.80 37.52 52.76
N ASN A 339 27.55 37.22 51.49
CA ASN A 339 27.16 38.17 50.45
C ASN A 339 26.18 37.53 49.45
N GLU A 340 25.69 38.30 48.47
CA GLU A 340 24.70 37.85 47.49
C GLU A 340 25.14 36.65 46.62
N ARG A 341 26.45 36.40 46.54
CA ARG A 341 27.06 35.26 45.80
C ARG A 341 27.30 34.02 46.65
N THR A 342 26.96 34.07 47.94
CA THR A 342 27.17 32.95 48.88
C THR A 342 25.84 32.30 49.29
N TYR A 343 25.89 31.03 49.69
CA TYR A 343 24.77 30.26 50.20
C TYR A 343 25.02 29.79 51.63
N LEU A 344 24.09 30.10 52.55
CA LEU A 344 24.22 29.76 53.97
C LEU A 344 23.77 28.32 54.25
N ILE A 345 24.73 27.48 54.63
CA ILE A 345 24.52 26.10 55.09
C ILE A 345 24.38 26.08 56.60
N ASP A 346 23.47 25.25 57.13
CA ASP A 346 23.37 25.05 58.57
C ASP A 346 24.69 24.54 59.19
N SER A 347 25.13 25.13 60.29
CA SER A 347 26.39 24.78 60.95
C SER A 347 26.49 23.31 61.40
N HIS A 348 25.35 22.62 61.51
CA HIS A 348 25.30 21.20 61.88
C HIS A 348 25.41 20.25 60.67
N LYS A 349 25.40 20.77 59.43
CA LYS A 349 25.52 19.92 58.25
C LYS A 349 26.91 19.29 58.17
N PRO A 350 27.01 18.04 57.64
CA PRO A 350 28.29 17.35 57.53
C PRO A 350 29.32 18.13 56.72
N LYS A 351 30.60 17.96 57.06
CA LYS A 351 31.73 18.53 56.30
C LYS A 351 31.76 18.03 54.86
N GLU A 352 31.47 16.75 54.64
CA GLU A 352 31.41 16.13 53.32
C GLU A 352 30.38 16.81 52.40
N PHE A 353 29.20 17.19 52.94
CA PHE A 353 28.20 17.92 52.18
C PHE A 353 28.71 19.30 51.74
N PHE A 354 29.37 20.03 52.66
CA PHE A 354 29.98 21.32 52.37
C PHE A 354 31.06 21.21 51.29
N GLU A 355 31.98 20.25 51.41
CA GLU A 355 33.07 20.03 50.45
C GLU A 355 32.53 19.68 49.06
N ASN A 356 31.56 18.77 48.97
CA ASN A 356 30.92 18.40 47.70
C ASN A 356 30.23 19.59 47.02
N LEU A 357 29.53 20.45 47.78
CA LEU A 357 28.89 21.64 47.22
C LEU A 357 29.92 22.71 46.83
N TYR A 358 31.00 22.85 47.59
CA TYR A 358 32.09 23.77 47.28
C TYR A 358 32.81 23.36 46.00
N GLU A 359 33.09 22.07 45.81
CA GLU A 359 33.68 21.54 44.58
C GLU A 359 32.78 21.77 43.37
N LEU A 360 31.46 21.54 43.48
CA LEU A 360 30.52 21.84 42.39
C LEU A 360 30.54 23.32 42.02
N HIS A 361 30.68 24.22 42.99
CA HIS A 361 30.80 25.65 42.75
C HIS A 361 32.09 26.03 41.98
N GLN A 362 33.17 25.25 42.13
CA GLN A 362 34.43 25.50 41.43
C GLN A 362 34.48 24.92 40.00
N MET A 363 33.57 24.00 39.66
CA MET A 363 33.39 23.46 38.31
C MET A 363 32.64 24.43 37.42
#